data_AF-A0A6F8T7I9-F1
#
_entry.id   AF-A0A6F8T7I9-F1
#
_cell.length_a   1.000
_cell.length_b   1.000
_cell.length_c   1.000
_cell.angle_alpha   90.00
_cell.angle_beta   90.00
_cell.angle_gamma   90.00
#
_symmetry.space_group_name_H-M   'P 1'
#
loop_
_entity.id
_entity.type
_entity.pdbx_description
1 polymer ?
#
loop_
_entity_poly.entity_id
_entity_poly.type
_entity_poly.pdbx_seq_one_letter_code
_entity_poly.pdbx_strand_id
1 'polypeptide(L)'
;MAFYNGLPLFGPHLLSNSRLAIHSPEEQKKLQIEYRNALGIGKSTTFSAEAFDDLAKGSPRDVHLFKETKGPGDAPLHQKLTGAAFKDDEQNKKDAASKVREAINTALTVDQKFTDAQKDYNESVATFRQLADQVPGKFKVNALINLMVELKSNAIKAIKVQQQAEKKALEDKFQDPDFRVNLSQTLNLNSDSDIDVVKTNMIADLETNQKKQLDSFEKSTTESVNTLHKAAAAEQSELLFIANLYKNNAEMRRIIIDKVEHKRQQAIKDAQDKGLPPPQQPPAVGVTIGASQNGMVLSGITMADLPLIKTLSGKYDIHAITGKPGSFSMDMGSEQTLGATLFNPAYYQDPRQNVKADFMLMVQAVRASGFDKIKMEMDFQPQEVALERARQAYEAAIESGFSPQAVPKDDKNKPDKIVIMVNGKEMRVDELFADQKVRLDTINGKAASIAEELKKLSDRPKSHVDLVSIRQEMNDLRAKNRTAKEQEVTDTQTSDLDGSTTLSA
;
A
#
# COMPACT_ATOMS: atom_id res chain seq x y z
N MET A 1 -41.18 -41.16 -30.41
CA MET A 1 -40.78 -39.76 -30.61
C MET A 1 -39.27 -39.71 -30.75
N ALA A 2 -38.76 -39.65 -31.98
CA ALA A 2 -37.34 -39.60 -32.31
C ALA A 2 -37.13 -38.41 -33.26
N PHE A 3 -36.75 -37.26 -32.71
CA PHE A 3 -36.40 -36.05 -33.46
C PHE A 3 -35.34 -35.26 -32.67
N TYR A 4 -34.14 -35.82 -32.46
CA TYR A 4 -32.98 -35.09 -31.92
C TYR A 4 -31.64 -35.64 -32.42
N ASN A 5 -31.55 -36.01 -33.71
CA ASN A 5 -30.27 -36.26 -34.38
C ASN A 5 -30.34 -35.56 -35.74
N GLY A 6 -29.75 -34.37 -35.90
CA GLY A 6 -29.75 -33.77 -37.24
C GLY A 6 -29.43 -32.29 -37.42
N LEU A 7 -28.98 -31.55 -36.40
CA LEU A 7 -28.26 -30.31 -36.67
C LEU A 7 -26.79 -30.54 -36.28
N PRO A 8 -25.84 -30.47 -37.23
CA PRO A 8 -24.43 -30.51 -36.89
C PRO A 8 -24.14 -29.24 -36.09
N LEU A 9 -24.16 -29.38 -34.75
CA LEU A 9 -23.60 -28.41 -33.84
C LEU A 9 -22.16 -28.19 -34.29
N PHE A 10 -21.87 -26.98 -34.78
CA PHE A 10 -20.53 -26.50 -35.07
C PHE A 10 -19.61 -26.94 -33.93
N GLY A 11 -18.76 -27.95 -34.19
CA GLY A 11 -18.14 -28.75 -33.14
C GLY A 11 -17.19 -27.99 -32.21
N PRO A 12 -16.58 -28.67 -31.21
CA PRO A 12 -15.60 -28.10 -30.27
C PRO A 12 -14.33 -27.50 -30.93
N HIS A 13 -14.23 -27.55 -32.25
CA HIS A 13 -13.11 -27.08 -33.06
C HIS A 13 -13.31 -25.66 -33.65
N LEU A 14 -14.44 -25.00 -33.39
CA LEU A 14 -14.69 -23.60 -33.83
C LEU A 14 -14.57 -22.58 -32.70
N LEU A 15 -14.01 -22.97 -31.55
CA LEU A 15 -13.83 -22.08 -30.41
C LEU A 15 -12.95 -20.87 -30.80
N SER A 16 -13.53 -19.68 -30.77
CA SER A 16 -12.86 -18.41 -30.98
C SER A 16 -12.50 -17.80 -29.64
N ASN A 17 -11.21 -17.56 -29.39
CA ASN A 17 -10.76 -16.88 -28.17
C ASN A 17 -10.88 -15.34 -28.26
N SER A 18 -11.61 -14.80 -29.24
CA SER A 18 -11.68 -13.36 -29.51
C SER A 18 -12.17 -12.54 -28.32
N ARG A 19 -13.19 -13.00 -27.58
CA ARG A 19 -13.67 -12.31 -26.35
C ARG A 19 -12.72 -12.49 -25.18
N LEU A 20 -12.05 -13.64 -25.07
CA LEU A 20 -11.04 -13.87 -24.04
C LEU A 20 -9.78 -12.99 -24.27
N ALA A 21 -9.43 -12.73 -25.53
CA ALA A 21 -8.28 -11.91 -25.90
C ALA A 21 -8.38 -10.45 -25.41
N ILE A 22 -9.61 -9.92 -25.25
CA ILE A 22 -9.88 -8.59 -24.67
C ILE A 22 -9.38 -8.48 -23.22
N HIS A 23 -9.25 -9.61 -22.54
CA HIS A 23 -8.82 -9.71 -21.15
C HIS A 23 -7.36 -10.17 -20.99
N SER A 24 -6.67 -10.43 -22.11
CA SER A 24 -5.32 -10.98 -22.13
C SER A 24 -4.28 -10.05 -21.49
N PRO A 25 -3.14 -10.59 -21.01
CA PRO A 25 -2.01 -9.77 -20.54
C PRO A 25 -1.50 -8.76 -21.57
N GLU A 26 -1.59 -9.06 -22.87
CA GLU A 26 -1.20 -8.15 -23.95
C GLU A 26 -2.12 -6.93 -24.07
N GLU A 27 -3.44 -7.12 -23.93
CA GLU A 27 -4.38 -6.00 -23.94
C GLU A 27 -4.25 -5.18 -22.65
N GLN A 28 -4.07 -5.84 -21.50
CA GLN A 28 -3.76 -5.16 -20.23
C GLN A 28 -2.48 -4.32 -20.34
N LYS A 29 -1.45 -4.84 -21.00
CA LYS A 29 -0.21 -4.14 -21.32
C LYS A 29 -0.44 -2.90 -22.16
N LYS A 30 -1.28 -3.00 -23.19
CA LYS A 30 -1.60 -1.89 -24.09
C LYS A 30 -2.33 -0.79 -23.32
N LEU A 31 -3.37 -1.15 -22.57
CA LEU A 31 -4.09 -0.22 -21.69
C LEU A 31 -3.15 0.37 -20.63
N GLN A 32 -2.24 -0.40 -20.05
CA GLN A 32 -1.27 0.11 -19.08
C GLN A 32 -0.37 1.19 -19.67
N ILE A 33 0.12 1.02 -20.90
CA ILE A 33 0.92 2.05 -21.57
C ILE A 33 0.10 3.31 -21.80
N GLU A 34 -1.15 3.15 -22.25
CA GLU A 34 -2.07 4.23 -22.57
C GLU A 34 -2.47 5.05 -21.33
N TYR A 35 -2.81 4.36 -20.22
CA TYR A 35 -3.38 4.97 -19.01
C TYR A 35 -2.36 5.20 -17.88
N ARG A 36 -1.07 4.91 -18.08
CA ARG A 36 -0.03 5.06 -17.05
C ARG A 36 0.00 6.43 -16.37
N ASN A 37 -0.26 7.49 -17.13
CA ASN A 37 -0.18 8.86 -16.63
C ASN A 37 -1.44 9.29 -15.85
N ALA A 38 -2.51 8.49 -15.88
CA ALA A 38 -3.77 8.75 -15.19
C ALA A 38 -3.87 8.01 -13.84
N LEU A 39 -2.79 7.35 -13.40
CA LEU A 39 -2.72 6.66 -12.12
C LEU A 39 -2.57 7.64 -10.95
N GLY A 40 -3.57 7.68 -10.07
CA GLY A 40 -3.51 8.36 -8.78
C GLY A 40 -2.87 7.54 -7.67
N ILE A 41 -2.95 8.07 -6.45
CA ILE A 41 -2.65 7.36 -5.21
C ILE A 41 -3.91 7.40 -4.32
N GLY A 42 -4.38 6.23 -3.86
CA GLY A 42 -5.64 6.14 -3.11
C GLY A 42 -5.72 7.08 -1.91
N LYS A 43 -6.89 7.72 -1.70
CA LYS A 43 -7.10 8.78 -0.69
C LYS A 43 -6.79 8.38 0.76
N SER A 44 -6.73 7.10 1.08
CA SER A 44 -6.40 6.61 2.42
C SER A 44 -4.90 6.50 2.70
N THR A 45 -4.02 6.59 1.70
CA THR A 45 -2.59 6.31 1.89
C THR A 45 -1.88 7.31 2.80
N THR A 46 -1.39 6.89 3.96
CA THR A 46 -0.49 7.69 4.79
C THR A 46 0.96 7.26 4.59
N PHE A 47 1.88 8.12 4.99
CA PHE A 47 3.28 7.77 5.19
C PHE A 47 3.63 8.00 6.67
N SER A 48 4.59 7.25 7.20
CA SER A 48 4.90 7.16 8.63
C SER A 48 5.40 8.49 9.23
N ALA A 49 4.49 9.44 9.49
CA ALA A 49 4.83 10.79 9.97
C ALA A 49 5.57 10.77 11.31
N GLU A 50 5.23 9.80 12.17
CA GLU A 50 5.75 9.70 13.52
C GLU A 50 7.01 8.82 13.62
N ALA A 51 7.42 8.13 12.54
CA ALA A 51 8.48 7.13 12.61
C ALA A 51 9.83 7.68 13.11
N PHE A 52 10.20 8.90 12.68
CA PHE A 52 11.44 9.54 13.13
C PHE A 52 11.30 10.06 14.57
N ASP A 53 10.16 10.63 14.92
CA ASP A 53 9.88 11.11 16.28
C ASP A 53 9.83 9.97 17.29
N ASP A 54 9.24 8.84 16.94
CA ASP A 54 9.21 7.62 17.75
C ASP A 54 10.62 7.06 17.98
N LEU A 55 11.48 7.12 16.96
CA LEU A 55 12.90 6.78 17.11
C LEU A 55 13.59 7.74 18.09
N ALA A 56 13.34 9.05 17.96
CA ALA A 56 13.96 10.05 18.82
C ALA A 56 13.49 9.96 20.28
N LYS A 57 12.19 9.69 20.51
CA LYS A 57 11.56 9.53 21.85
C LYS A 57 11.86 8.17 22.48
N GLY A 58 11.93 7.11 21.69
CA GLY A 58 12.16 5.74 22.15
C GLY A 58 13.60 5.44 22.55
N SER A 59 14.52 6.38 22.33
CA SER A 59 15.93 6.27 22.68
C SER A 59 16.22 7.04 23.97
N PRO A 60 16.43 6.39 25.13
CA PRO A 60 17.08 7.06 26.25
C PRO A 60 18.47 7.48 25.79
N ARG A 61 18.73 8.79 25.71
CA ARG A 61 20.04 9.36 25.32
C ARG A 61 20.85 9.74 26.54
N ASP A 62 20.84 8.84 27.51
CA ASP A 62 21.43 9.04 28.82
C ASP A 62 21.88 7.70 29.42
N VAL A 63 22.31 7.73 30.69
CA VAL A 63 22.74 6.52 31.41
C VAL A 63 21.67 5.43 31.51
N HIS A 64 20.37 5.72 31.31
CA HIS A 64 19.31 4.70 31.32
C HIS A 64 19.34 3.80 30.08
N LEU A 65 20.06 4.19 29.03
CA LEU A 65 20.35 3.35 27.88
C LEU A 65 21.01 2.03 28.30
N PHE A 66 21.89 2.10 29.32
CA PHE A 66 22.72 1.01 29.80
C PHE A 66 22.07 0.25 30.96
N LYS A 67 20.74 0.11 30.95
CA LYS A 67 20.02 -0.54 32.04
C LYS A 67 20.35 -2.02 32.20
N GLU A 68 20.70 -2.69 31.10
CA GLU A 68 21.09 -4.11 31.07
C GLU A 68 22.60 -4.30 31.24
N THR A 69 23.40 -3.24 31.11
CA THR A 69 24.85 -3.30 31.31
C THR A 69 25.13 -3.59 32.77
N LYS A 70 25.78 -4.72 33.04
CA LYS A 70 26.24 -5.07 34.38
C LYS A 70 27.63 -4.52 34.63
N GLY A 71 27.83 -3.90 35.79
CA GLY A 71 29.16 -3.63 36.33
C GLY A 71 29.71 -4.82 37.12
N PRO A 72 30.93 -4.71 37.65
CA PRO A 72 31.44 -5.69 38.61
C PRO A 72 30.54 -5.78 39.84
N GLY A 73 30.29 -7.01 40.29
CA GLY A 73 29.34 -7.33 41.35
C GLY A 73 27.88 -7.44 40.91
N ASP A 74 27.61 -7.70 39.61
CA ASP A 74 26.28 -7.95 39.01
C ASP A 74 25.25 -6.81 39.09
N ALA A 75 25.58 -5.68 39.72
CA ALA A 75 24.71 -4.52 39.81
C ALA A 75 24.57 -3.80 38.45
N PRO A 76 23.36 -3.36 38.07
CA PRO A 76 23.15 -2.57 36.86
C PRO A 76 23.94 -1.26 36.88
N LEU A 77 24.62 -0.95 35.78
CA LEU A 77 25.46 0.22 35.63
C LEU A 77 24.69 1.51 35.91
N HIS A 78 23.49 1.65 35.34
CA HIS A 78 22.66 2.85 35.50
C HIS A 78 22.33 3.16 36.98
N GLN A 79 22.14 2.17 37.85
CA GLN A 79 21.82 2.40 39.27
C GLN A 79 22.99 2.99 40.04
N LYS A 80 24.22 2.59 39.70
CA LYS A 80 25.44 3.18 40.29
C LYS A 80 25.69 4.58 39.73
N LEU A 81 25.46 4.79 38.43
CA LEU A 81 25.69 6.08 37.78
C LEU A 81 24.67 7.17 38.17
N THR A 82 23.46 6.81 38.62
CA THR A 82 22.48 7.78 39.15
C THR A 82 22.77 8.19 40.60
N GLY A 83 23.74 7.55 41.26
CA GLY A 83 24.09 7.78 42.65
C GLY A 83 23.12 7.16 43.66
N ALA A 84 22.01 6.57 43.19
CA ALA A 84 20.99 5.95 44.04
C ALA A 84 21.51 4.72 44.82
N ALA A 85 22.61 4.11 44.36
CA ALA A 85 23.24 2.98 45.01
C ALA A 85 24.23 3.34 46.14
N PHE A 86 24.55 4.63 46.35
CA PHE A 86 25.54 5.05 47.33
C PHE A 86 24.91 5.60 48.60
N LYS A 87 25.54 5.31 49.74
CA LYS A 87 25.13 5.87 51.05
C LYS A 87 25.50 7.35 51.16
N ASP A 88 24.89 8.06 52.10
CA ASP A 88 25.10 9.50 52.29
C ASP A 88 26.51 9.88 52.71
N ASP A 89 27.24 8.97 53.34
CA ASP A 89 28.65 9.12 53.71
C ASP A 89 29.62 8.87 52.54
N GLU A 90 29.15 8.44 51.36
CA GLU A 90 29.98 8.14 50.18
C GLU A 90 30.02 9.29 49.16
N GLN A 91 30.16 10.54 49.61
CA GLN A 91 30.07 11.74 48.75
C GLN A 91 31.03 11.70 47.55
N ASN A 92 32.27 11.27 47.75
CA ASN A 92 33.26 11.16 46.67
C ASN A 92 32.79 10.24 45.52
N LYS A 93 32.05 9.16 45.84
CA LYS A 93 31.49 8.26 44.82
C LYS A 93 30.28 8.87 44.11
N LYS A 94 29.44 9.61 44.84
CA LYS A 94 28.32 10.36 44.25
C LYS A 94 28.83 11.42 43.25
N ASP A 95 29.90 12.14 43.61
CA ASP A 95 30.51 13.16 42.75
C ASP A 95 31.15 12.53 41.49
N ALA A 96 31.91 11.44 41.68
CA ALA A 96 32.48 10.68 40.57
C ALA A 96 31.39 10.13 39.63
N ALA A 97 30.29 9.60 40.18
CA ALA A 97 29.16 9.11 39.41
C ALA A 97 28.47 10.21 38.60
N SER A 98 28.29 11.42 39.17
CA SER A 98 27.72 12.55 38.43
C SER A 98 28.60 12.93 37.24
N LYS A 99 29.93 13.00 37.43
CA LYS A 99 30.87 13.32 36.34
C LYS A 99 30.84 12.27 35.23
N VAL A 100 30.79 10.98 35.58
CA VAL A 100 30.68 9.90 34.59
C VAL A 100 29.34 9.99 33.84
N ARG A 101 28.23 10.21 34.56
CA ARG A 101 26.90 10.39 33.97
C ARG A 101 26.85 11.57 33.02
N GLU A 102 27.40 12.71 33.41
CA GLU A 102 27.46 13.92 32.56
C GLU A 102 28.30 13.66 31.30
N ALA A 103 29.44 12.99 31.44
CA ALA A 103 30.28 12.61 30.31
C ALA A 103 29.57 11.66 29.32
N ILE A 104 28.82 10.68 29.84
CA ILE A 104 27.99 9.76 29.03
C ILE A 104 26.87 10.53 28.33
N ASN A 105 26.10 11.33 29.06
CA ASN A 105 25.00 12.12 28.49
C ASN A 105 25.51 13.08 27.39
N THR A 106 26.69 13.67 27.61
CA THR A 106 27.35 14.51 26.61
C THR A 106 27.76 13.70 25.37
N ALA A 107 28.30 12.48 25.54
CA ALA A 107 28.65 11.61 24.43
C ALA A 107 27.43 11.14 23.61
N LEU A 108 26.26 11.05 24.24
CA LEU A 108 25.00 10.65 23.61
C LEU A 108 24.15 11.84 23.11
N THR A 109 24.70 13.05 23.14
CA THR A 109 23.98 14.25 22.72
C THR A 109 23.68 14.23 21.22
N VAL A 110 22.50 14.71 20.86
CA VAL A 110 22.04 14.78 19.48
C VAL A 110 22.81 15.86 18.74
N ASP A 111 23.37 15.52 17.57
CA ASP A 111 23.98 16.53 16.73
C ASP A 111 22.91 17.38 15.99
N GLN A 112 23.29 18.58 15.57
CA GLN A 112 22.39 19.48 14.85
C GLN A 112 21.93 18.86 13.52
N LYS A 113 22.78 18.05 12.86
CA LYS A 113 22.46 17.45 11.55
C LYS A 113 21.35 16.40 11.67
N PHE A 114 21.32 15.65 12.76
CA PHE A 114 20.26 14.70 13.08
C PHE A 114 18.96 15.43 13.36
N THR A 115 19.01 16.52 14.14
CA THR A 115 17.83 17.35 14.43
C THR A 115 17.27 17.97 13.15
N ASP A 116 18.14 18.48 12.28
CA ASP A 116 17.75 19.03 10.97
C ASP A 116 17.14 17.93 10.08
N ALA A 117 17.74 16.74 10.04
CA ALA A 117 17.23 15.61 9.26
C ALA A 117 15.87 15.11 9.77
N GLN A 118 15.66 15.09 11.10
CA GLN A 118 14.38 14.76 11.73
C GLN A 118 13.32 15.77 11.32
N LYS A 119 13.62 17.07 11.46
CA LYS A 119 12.73 18.15 11.06
C LYS A 119 12.38 18.06 9.57
N ASP A 120 13.39 17.88 8.72
CA ASP A 120 13.20 17.75 7.27
C ASP A 120 12.32 16.56 6.93
N TYR A 121 12.55 15.40 7.56
CA TYR A 121 11.71 14.24 7.37
C TYR A 121 10.25 14.53 7.76
N ASN A 122 10.01 15.04 8.96
CA ASN A 122 8.66 15.29 9.47
C ASN A 122 7.89 16.29 8.60
N GLU A 123 8.54 17.38 8.19
CA GLU A 123 7.95 18.36 7.29
C GLU A 123 7.68 17.76 5.90
N SER A 124 8.59 16.92 5.38
CA SER A 124 8.36 16.21 4.11
C SER A 124 7.10 15.36 4.18
N VAL A 125 6.95 14.58 5.25
CA VAL A 125 5.81 13.67 5.41
C VAL A 125 4.52 14.46 5.63
N ALA A 126 4.56 15.61 6.31
CA ALA A 126 3.40 16.48 6.44
C ALA A 126 2.89 16.99 5.07
N THR A 127 3.80 17.25 4.13
CA THR A 127 3.42 17.66 2.76
C THR A 127 2.98 16.51 1.86
N PHE A 128 3.14 15.25 2.28
CA PHE A 128 2.81 14.08 1.46
C PHE A 128 1.37 14.11 0.96
N ARG A 129 0.41 14.49 1.81
CA ARG A 129 -1.01 14.56 1.43
C ARG A 129 -1.27 15.61 0.36
N GLN A 130 -0.69 16.78 0.51
CA GLN A 130 -0.79 17.87 -0.47
C GLN A 130 -0.18 17.45 -1.82
N LEU A 131 0.93 16.71 -1.82
CA LEU A 131 1.53 16.16 -3.03
C LEU A 131 0.70 15.01 -3.63
N ALA A 132 0.12 14.16 -2.79
CA ALA A 132 -0.76 13.07 -3.20
C ALA A 132 -2.00 13.59 -3.92
N ASP A 133 -2.58 14.72 -3.47
CA ASP A 133 -3.70 15.39 -4.12
C ASP A 133 -3.37 15.95 -5.51
N GLN A 134 -2.08 16.10 -5.83
CA GLN A 134 -1.60 16.51 -7.16
C GLN A 134 -1.37 15.31 -8.11
N VAL A 135 -1.76 14.10 -7.68
CA VAL A 135 -1.69 12.84 -8.44
C VAL A 135 -3.10 12.26 -8.62
N PRO A 136 -3.54 11.90 -9.85
CA PRO A 136 -2.86 12.12 -11.12
C PRO A 136 -3.00 13.57 -11.59
N GLY A 137 -2.02 14.05 -12.36
CA GLY A 137 -2.09 15.39 -12.96
C GLY A 137 -0.71 16.00 -13.09
N LYS A 138 -0.36 16.87 -12.13
CA LYS A 138 0.95 17.53 -12.09
C LYS A 138 2.08 16.54 -11.84
N PHE A 139 1.85 15.53 -11.01
CA PHE A 139 2.83 14.48 -10.74
C PHE A 139 2.30 13.08 -11.07
N LYS A 140 3.24 12.14 -11.16
CA LYS A 140 2.99 10.71 -11.35
C LYS A 140 3.16 9.98 -10.03
N VAL A 141 2.37 8.93 -9.80
CA VAL A 141 2.46 8.11 -8.57
C VAL A 141 3.88 7.62 -8.29
N ASN A 142 4.59 7.18 -9.33
CA ASN A 142 5.96 6.66 -9.18
C ASN A 142 6.94 7.75 -8.74
N ALA A 143 6.70 9.02 -9.10
CA ALA A 143 7.54 10.12 -8.64
C ALA A 143 7.36 10.35 -7.15
N LEU A 144 6.12 10.34 -6.68
CA LEU A 144 5.80 10.45 -5.26
C LEU A 144 6.37 9.29 -4.44
N ILE A 145 6.19 8.04 -4.89
CA ILE A 145 6.74 6.87 -4.20
C ILE A 145 8.27 6.92 -4.14
N ASN A 146 8.94 7.29 -5.25
CA ASN A 146 10.39 7.41 -5.27
C ASN A 146 10.91 8.53 -4.37
N LEU A 147 10.19 9.67 -4.29
CA LEU A 147 10.49 10.72 -3.32
C LEU A 147 10.42 10.18 -1.89
N MET A 148 9.40 9.39 -1.55
CA MET A 148 9.28 8.79 -0.22
C MET A 148 10.40 7.78 0.10
N VAL A 149 10.84 7.01 -0.90
CA VAL A 149 12.00 6.10 -0.77
C VAL A 149 13.29 6.90 -0.54
N GLU A 150 13.47 8.02 -1.24
CA GLU A 150 14.62 8.91 -1.06
C GLU A 150 14.64 9.52 0.36
N LEU A 151 13.50 10.03 0.82
CA LEU A 151 13.35 10.58 2.17
C LEU A 151 13.66 9.55 3.25
N LYS A 152 13.15 8.32 3.10
CA LYS A 152 13.51 7.18 3.95
C LYS A 152 15.03 6.94 3.94
N SER A 153 15.65 6.91 2.77
CA SER A 153 17.09 6.65 2.66
C SER A 153 17.94 7.75 3.29
N ASN A 154 17.54 9.02 3.15
CA ASN A 154 18.23 10.16 3.76
C ASN A 154 18.12 10.11 5.29
N ALA A 155 16.93 9.77 5.82
CA ALA A 155 16.72 9.59 7.25
C ALA A 155 17.59 8.45 7.82
N ILE A 156 17.62 7.28 7.17
CA ILE A 156 18.49 6.16 7.57
C ILE A 156 19.97 6.58 7.59
N LYS A 157 20.42 7.35 6.59
CA LYS A 157 21.79 7.85 6.56
C LYS A 157 22.09 8.78 7.73
N ALA A 158 21.19 9.71 8.04
CA ALA A 158 21.35 10.62 9.18
C ALA A 158 21.37 9.88 10.53
N ILE A 159 20.48 8.90 10.71
CA ILE A 159 20.45 8.03 11.89
C ILE A 159 21.79 7.31 12.04
N LYS A 160 22.31 6.66 10.99
CA LYS A 160 23.60 5.95 11.03
C LYS A 160 24.78 6.86 11.36
N VAL A 161 24.78 8.09 10.82
CA VAL A 161 25.83 9.08 11.12
C VAL A 161 25.80 9.47 12.60
N GLN A 162 24.63 9.77 13.16
CA GLN A 162 24.46 10.07 14.58
C GLN A 162 24.89 8.88 15.45
N GLN A 163 24.46 7.66 15.11
CA GLN A 163 24.80 6.45 15.87
C GLN A 163 26.32 6.20 15.90
N GLN A 164 26.99 6.43 14.77
CA GLN A 164 28.46 6.34 14.69
C GLN A 164 29.15 7.44 15.50
N ALA A 165 28.60 8.65 15.51
CA ALA A 165 29.12 9.76 16.31
C ALA A 165 29.00 9.49 17.81
N GLU A 166 27.85 8.99 18.28
CA GLU A 166 27.61 8.59 19.68
C GLU A 166 28.59 7.50 20.11
N LYS A 167 28.76 6.45 19.29
CA LYS A 167 29.71 5.37 19.56
C LYS A 167 31.13 5.90 19.71
N LYS A 168 31.59 6.71 18.74
CA LYS A 168 32.93 7.29 18.78
C LYS A 168 33.11 8.21 19.98
N ALA A 169 32.15 9.09 20.27
CA ALA A 169 32.21 9.99 21.41
C ALA A 169 32.29 9.22 22.73
N LEU A 170 31.57 8.11 22.86
CA LEU A 170 31.64 7.24 24.02
C LEU A 170 33.01 6.53 24.12
N GLU A 171 33.52 5.98 23.01
CA GLU A 171 34.86 5.38 22.95
C GLU A 171 35.97 6.38 23.34
N ASP A 172 35.85 7.64 22.90
CA ASP A 172 36.77 8.72 23.22
C ASP A 172 36.73 9.06 24.72
N LYS A 173 35.55 9.01 25.37
CA LYS A 173 35.47 9.15 26.84
C LYS A 173 36.24 8.06 27.58
N PHE A 174 36.30 6.83 27.07
CA PHE A 174 37.11 5.77 27.67
C PHE A 174 38.63 5.97 27.51
N GLN A 175 39.07 6.90 26.68
CA GLN A 175 40.48 7.32 26.57
C GLN A 175 40.83 8.49 27.50
N ASP A 176 39.84 9.19 28.02
CA ASP A 176 40.01 10.32 28.94
C ASP A 176 40.43 9.81 30.33
N PRO A 177 41.63 10.18 30.84
CA PRO A 177 42.10 9.74 32.16
C PRO A 177 41.15 10.12 33.29
N ASP A 178 40.53 11.30 33.23
CA ASP A 178 39.63 11.77 34.29
C ASP A 178 38.34 10.95 34.29
N PHE A 179 37.82 10.61 33.11
CA PHE A 179 36.67 9.72 33.00
C PHE A 179 36.99 8.33 33.56
N ARG A 180 38.15 7.75 33.20
CA ARG A 180 38.59 6.44 33.70
C ARG A 180 38.73 6.43 35.23
N VAL A 181 39.33 7.47 35.81
CA VAL A 181 39.47 7.61 37.27
C VAL A 181 38.10 7.67 37.95
N ASN A 182 37.19 8.54 37.48
CA ASN A 182 35.86 8.67 38.07
C ASN A 182 35.03 7.38 37.88
N LEU A 183 35.16 6.69 36.74
CA LEU A 183 34.47 5.43 36.49
C LEU A 183 34.97 4.31 37.42
N SER A 184 36.29 4.20 37.61
CA SER A 184 36.89 3.24 38.54
C SER A 184 36.44 3.48 39.97
N GLN A 185 36.40 4.73 40.42
CA GLN A 185 35.89 5.10 41.74
C GLN A 185 34.41 4.77 41.90
N THR A 186 33.60 5.05 40.88
CA THR A 186 32.15 4.84 40.90
C THR A 186 31.79 3.36 40.96
N LEU A 187 32.51 2.52 40.21
CA LEU A 187 32.19 1.10 40.08
C LEU A 187 33.05 0.18 40.97
N ASN A 188 34.03 0.75 41.70
CA ASN A 188 35.08 0.03 42.44
C ASN A 188 35.89 -0.91 41.53
N LEU A 189 36.37 -0.40 40.40
CA LEU A 189 37.24 -1.14 39.47
C LEU A 189 38.68 -1.12 39.98
N ASN A 190 39.34 -2.27 39.93
CA ASN A 190 40.69 -2.43 40.48
C ASN A 190 41.79 -2.45 39.41
N SER A 191 41.40 -2.52 38.13
CA SER A 191 42.33 -2.65 37.02
C SER A 191 41.82 -1.99 35.74
N ASP A 192 42.73 -1.65 34.83
CA ASP A 192 42.38 -1.22 33.48
C ASP A 192 41.59 -2.28 32.70
N SER A 193 41.84 -3.56 32.98
CA SER A 193 41.08 -4.66 32.39
C SER A 193 39.59 -4.61 32.76
N ASP A 194 39.25 -4.20 33.99
CA ASP A 194 37.85 -4.08 34.41
C ASP A 194 37.16 -2.91 33.68
N ILE A 195 37.89 -1.81 33.44
CA ILE A 195 37.40 -0.66 32.65
C ILE A 195 37.11 -1.10 31.21
N ASP A 196 37.98 -1.90 30.61
CA ASP A 196 37.82 -2.39 29.25
C ASP A 196 36.62 -3.35 29.11
N VAL A 197 36.31 -4.14 30.15
CA VAL A 197 35.08 -4.96 30.20
C VAL A 197 33.84 -4.06 30.24
N VAL A 198 33.83 -3.02 31.09
CA VAL A 198 32.72 -2.06 31.15
C VAL A 198 32.53 -1.35 29.81
N LYS A 199 33.63 -0.89 29.19
CA LYS A 199 33.62 -0.30 27.85
C LYS A 199 32.97 -1.25 26.84
N THR A 200 33.43 -2.49 26.79
CA THR A 200 32.95 -3.50 25.84
C THR A 200 31.44 -3.72 26.00
N ASN A 201 30.97 -3.86 27.25
CA ASN A 201 29.54 -4.07 27.52
C ASN A 201 28.70 -2.83 27.17
N MET A 202 29.16 -1.62 27.52
CA MET A 202 28.44 -0.39 27.18
C MET A 202 28.35 -0.19 25.67
N ILE A 203 29.44 -0.43 24.93
CA ILE A 203 29.43 -0.33 23.45
C ILE A 203 28.48 -1.37 22.85
N ALA A 204 28.49 -2.60 23.35
CA ALA A 204 27.57 -3.65 22.90
C ALA A 204 26.08 -3.30 23.16
N ASP A 205 25.77 -2.71 24.32
CA ASP A 205 24.42 -2.27 24.65
C ASP A 205 23.98 -1.06 23.80
N LEU A 206 24.87 -0.09 23.58
CA LEU A 206 24.65 1.03 22.67
C LEU A 206 24.32 0.53 21.27
N GLU A 207 25.17 -0.34 20.69
CA GLU A 207 24.95 -0.93 19.36
C GLU A 207 23.64 -1.72 19.27
N THR A 208 23.33 -2.50 20.31
CA THR A 208 22.08 -3.28 20.38
C THR A 208 20.86 -2.37 20.38
N ASN A 209 20.89 -1.27 21.14
CA ASN A 209 19.78 -0.32 21.20
C ASN A 209 19.64 0.46 19.88
N GLN A 210 20.75 0.99 19.35
CA GLN A 210 20.82 1.69 18.07
C GLN A 210 20.30 0.81 16.91
N LYS A 211 20.64 -0.48 16.91
CA LYS A 211 20.11 -1.45 15.95
C LYS A 211 18.59 -1.60 16.07
N LYS A 212 18.06 -1.80 17.29
CA LYS A 212 16.60 -1.93 17.51
C LYS A 212 15.84 -0.71 17.02
N GLN A 213 16.38 0.49 17.26
CA GLN A 213 15.80 1.74 16.78
C GLN A 213 15.76 1.82 15.26
N LEU A 214 16.91 1.54 14.62
CA LEU A 214 17.02 1.56 13.17
C LEU A 214 16.09 0.51 12.54
N ASP A 215 16.03 -0.70 13.08
CA ASP A 215 15.14 -1.77 12.61
C ASP A 215 13.66 -1.34 12.74
N SER A 216 13.27 -0.68 13.84
CA SER A 216 11.92 -0.15 14.03
C SER A 216 11.56 0.92 12.99
N PHE A 217 12.46 1.86 12.75
CA PHE A 217 12.30 2.91 11.73
C PHE A 217 12.24 2.32 10.30
N GLU A 218 13.15 1.41 9.98
CA GLU A 218 13.19 0.74 8.68
C GLU A 218 11.91 -0.07 8.45
N LYS A 219 11.41 -0.77 9.47
CA LYS A 219 10.15 -1.53 9.39
C LYS A 219 8.97 -0.62 9.10
N SER A 220 8.74 0.40 9.93
CA SER A 220 7.57 1.29 9.79
C SER A 220 7.55 2.00 8.43
N THR A 221 8.69 2.54 8.00
CA THR A 221 8.81 3.23 6.72
C THR A 221 8.71 2.28 5.52
N THR A 222 9.23 1.05 5.63
CA THR A 222 9.05 0.02 4.59
C THR A 222 7.60 -0.41 4.46
N GLU A 223 6.89 -0.58 5.57
CA GLU A 223 5.47 -0.90 5.57
C GLU A 223 4.64 0.22 4.92
N SER A 224 4.97 1.49 5.17
CA SER A 224 4.36 2.62 4.47
C SER A 224 4.66 2.61 2.97
N VAL A 225 5.93 2.46 2.55
CA VAL A 225 6.28 2.37 1.10
C VAL A 225 5.54 1.21 0.42
N ASN A 226 5.48 0.04 1.06
CA ASN A 226 4.74 -1.11 0.56
C ASN A 226 3.24 -0.83 0.45
N THR A 227 2.67 -0.07 1.39
CA THR A 227 1.28 0.36 1.35
C THR A 227 1.02 1.31 0.18
N LEU A 228 1.94 2.23 -0.11
CA LEU A 228 1.85 3.09 -1.29
C LEU A 228 1.89 2.28 -2.60
N HIS A 229 2.81 1.31 -2.71
CA HIS A 229 2.87 0.41 -3.86
C HIS A 229 1.59 -0.41 -4.03
N LYS A 230 1.03 -0.94 -2.94
CA LYS A 230 -0.24 -1.68 -2.97
C LYS A 230 -1.41 -0.79 -3.41
N ALA A 231 -1.50 0.43 -2.89
CA ALA A 231 -2.53 1.39 -3.27
C ALA A 231 -2.42 1.78 -4.75
N ALA A 232 -1.22 2.09 -5.22
CA ALA A 232 -0.95 2.37 -6.63
C ALA A 232 -1.32 1.18 -7.54
N ALA A 233 -0.99 -0.05 -7.13
CA ALA A 233 -1.34 -1.26 -7.89
C ALA A 233 -2.86 -1.52 -7.93
N ALA A 234 -3.56 -1.25 -6.82
CA ALA A 234 -5.02 -1.36 -6.76
C ALA A 234 -5.69 -0.34 -7.68
N GLU A 235 -5.29 0.92 -7.60
CA GLU A 235 -5.80 1.99 -8.46
C GLU A 235 -5.47 1.74 -9.94
N GLN A 236 -4.28 1.19 -10.23
CA GLN A 236 -3.95 0.76 -11.58
C GLN A 236 -4.88 -0.36 -12.07
N SER A 237 -5.15 -1.35 -11.24
CA SER A 237 -6.03 -2.46 -11.61
C SER A 237 -7.46 -1.97 -11.88
N GLU A 238 -7.95 -1.07 -11.02
CA GLU A 238 -9.24 -0.38 -11.18
C GLU A 238 -9.31 0.41 -12.48
N LEU A 239 -8.33 1.29 -12.72
CA LEU A 239 -8.29 2.12 -13.91
C LEU A 239 -8.25 1.28 -15.20
N LEU A 240 -7.42 0.24 -15.25
CA LEU A 240 -7.31 -0.63 -16.42
C LEU A 240 -8.60 -1.38 -16.70
N PHE A 241 -9.31 -1.79 -15.65
CA PHE A 241 -10.60 -2.42 -15.78
C PHE A 241 -11.65 -1.45 -16.35
N ILE A 242 -11.75 -0.23 -15.80
CA ILE A 242 -12.66 0.81 -16.30
C ILE A 242 -12.32 1.19 -17.75
N ALA A 243 -11.03 1.29 -18.08
CA ALA A 243 -10.57 1.55 -19.44
C ALA A 243 -10.95 0.43 -20.42
N ASN A 244 -10.86 -0.82 -19.98
CA ASN A 244 -11.31 -1.97 -20.75
C ASN A 244 -12.82 -1.87 -21.04
N LEU A 245 -13.63 -1.60 -20.01
CA LEU A 245 -15.07 -1.40 -20.15
C LEU A 245 -15.40 -0.27 -21.14
N TYR A 246 -14.75 0.87 -21.00
CA TYR A 246 -14.93 2.02 -21.89
C TYR A 246 -14.61 1.67 -23.35
N LYS A 247 -13.49 0.99 -23.58
CA LYS A 247 -13.01 0.67 -24.92
C LYS A 247 -13.87 -0.37 -25.62
N ASN A 248 -14.28 -1.41 -24.89
CA ASN A 248 -14.86 -2.61 -25.47
C ASN A 248 -16.38 -2.73 -25.32
N ASN A 249 -17.02 -1.83 -24.56
CA ASN A 249 -18.48 -1.80 -24.42
C ASN A 249 -19.04 -0.38 -24.62
N ALA A 250 -19.82 -0.18 -25.69
CA ALA A 250 -20.39 1.12 -26.05
C ALA A 250 -21.38 1.67 -25.02
N GLU A 251 -22.11 0.79 -24.32
CA GLU A 251 -23.03 1.20 -23.28
C GLU A 251 -22.28 1.59 -22.00
N MET A 252 -21.26 0.82 -21.60
CA MET A 252 -20.38 1.22 -20.50
C MET A 252 -19.67 2.52 -20.79
N ARG A 253 -19.24 2.75 -22.03
CA ARG A 253 -18.67 4.04 -22.45
C ARG A 253 -19.61 5.19 -22.13
N ARG A 254 -20.90 5.06 -22.46
CA ARG A 254 -21.91 6.08 -22.16
C ARG A 254 -22.07 6.26 -20.65
N ILE A 255 -22.24 5.17 -19.90
CA ILE A 255 -22.40 5.21 -18.43
C ILE A 255 -21.20 5.90 -17.77
N ILE A 256 -19.97 5.58 -18.18
CA ILE A 256 -18.74 6.17 -17.67
C ILE A 256 -18.69 7.67 -18.00
N ILE A 257 -19.02 8.08 -19.22
CA ILE A 257 -19.08 9.51 -19.59
C ILE A 257 -20.11 10.27 -18.74
N ASP A 258 -21.30 9.71 -18.56
CA ASP A 258 -22.36 10.34 -17.77
C ASP A 258 -21.95 10.50 -16.29
N LYS A 259 -21.28 9.49 -15.73
CA LYS A 259 -20.76 9.54 -14.34
C LYS A 259 -19.64 10.56 -14.17
N VAL A 260 -18.73 10.64 -15.14
CA VAL A 260 -17.68 11.67 -15.18
C VAL A 260 -18.31 13.05 -15.12
N GLU A 261 -19.28 13.31 -16.00
CA GLU A 261 -19.89 14.62 -16.13
C GLU A 261 -20.68 15.02 -14.88
N HIS A 262 -21.41 14.07 -14.27
CA HIS A 262 -22.10 14.31 -13.01
C HIS A 262 -21.13 14.72 -11.88
N LYS A 263 -20.01 14.00 -11.71
CA LYS A 263 -19.01 14.35 -10.69
C LYS A 263 -18.36 15.71 -10.95
N ARG A 264 -18.09 16.04 -12.22
CA ARG A 264 -17.58 17.35 -12.60
C ARG A 264 -18.53 18.46 -12.17
N GLN A 265 -19.82 18.31 -12.45
CA GLN A 265 -20.84 19.27 -12.06
C GLN A 265 -20.97 19.40 -10.54
N GLN A 266 -20.88 18.28 -9.82
CA GLN A 266 -20.91 18.30 -8.36
C GLN A 266 -19.71 19.04 -7.77
N ALA A 267 -18.49 18.80 -8.27
CA ALA A 267 -17.30 19.50 -7.83
C ALA A 267 -17.37 21.03 -8.07
N ILE A 268 -17.99 21.45 -9.19
CA ILE A 268 -18.23 22.87 -9.47
C ILE A 268 -19.20 23.47 -8.45
N LYS A 269 -20.32 22.79 -8.14
CA LYS A 269 -21.28 23.24 -7.13
C LYS A 269 -20.64 23.33 -5.75
N ASP A 270 -19.91 22.30 -5.32
CA ASP A 270 -19.22 22.28 -4.03
C ASP A 270 -18.19 23.42 -3.90
N ALA A 271 -17.51 23.80 -4.99
CA ALA A 271 -16.60 24.94 -5.01
C ALA A 271 -17.35 26.26 -4.89
N GLN A 272 -18.46 26.41 -5.63
CA GLN A 272 -19.32 27.60 -5.56
C GLN A 272 -19.91 27.80 -4.15
N ASP A 273 -20.42 26.73 -3.54
CA ASP A 273 -21.00 26.76 -2.19
C ASP A 273 -19.95 27.14 -1.12
N LYS A 274 -18.67 26.85 -1.37
CA LYS A 274 -17.55 27.20 -0.50
C LYS A 274 -16.93 28.57 -0.82
N GLY A 275 -17.47 29.32 -1.78
CA GLY A 275 -16.91 30.60 -2.23
C GLY A 275 -15.51 30.46 -2.86
N LEU A 276 -15.13 29.25 -3.28
CA LEU A 276 -13.86 28.97 -3.93
C LEU A 276 -14.00 29.20 -5.44
N PRO A 277 -12.93 29.66 -6.13
CA PRO A 277 -12.95 29.70 -7.59
C PRO A 277 -13.25 28.29 -8.12
N PRO A 278 -14.08 28.17 -9.18
CA PRO A 278 -14.32 26.88 -9.80
C PRO A 278 -12.96 26.26 -10.16
N PRO A 279 -12.78 24.95 -9.92
CA PRO A 279 -11.49 24.31 -10.08
C PRO A 279 -10.98 24.59 -11.50
N GLN A 280 -9.84 25.30 -11.60
CA GLN A 280 -9.28 25.86 -12.85
C GLN A 280 -8.91 24.77 -13.87
N GLN A 281 -8.71 23.56 -13.36
CA GLN A 281 -8.78 22.34 -14.14
C GLN A 281 -10.00 21.60 -13.61
N PRO A 282 -10.85 20.98 -14.46
CA PRO A 282 -11.71 19.93 -13.94
C PRO A 282 -10.82 18.99 -13.11
N PRO A 283 -11.31 18.36 -12.01
CA PRO A 283 -10.57 17.22 -11.45
C PRO A 283 -10.15 16.38 -12.66
N ALA A 284 -8.92 15.85 -12.74
CA ALA A 284 -8.41 15.17 -13.94
C ALA A 284 -9.42 14.11 -14.46
N VAL A 285 -10.42 14.54 -15.19
CA VAL A 285 -11.71 13.90 -15.46
C VAL A 285 -12.25 14.67 -16.68
N GLY A 286 -11.35 14.92 -17.62
CA GLY A 286 -11.66 15.35 -18.96
C GLY A 286 -11.51 14.12 -19.83
N VAL A 287 -12.63 13.54 -20.24
CA VAL A 287 -12.65 12.68 -21.43
C VAL A 287 -12.43 13.60 -22.62
N THR A 288 -11.18 13.95 -22.92
CA THR A 288 -10.85 14.68 -24.15
C THR A 288 -10.94 13.67 -25.30
N ILE A 289 -12.13 13.54 -25.90
CA ILE A 289 -12.27 12.86 -27.20
C ILE A 289 -11.79 13.84 -28.26
N GLY A 290 -10.49 13.82 -28.48
CA GLY A 290 -9.82 14.44 -29.60
C GLY A 290 -8.59 13.61 -29.90
N ALA A 291 -8.35 13.32 -31.18
CA ALA A 291 -7.10 12.75 -31.65
C ALA A 291 -5.96 13.77 -31.38
N SER A 292 -5.50 13.86 -30.14
CA SER A 292 -4.20 14.42 -29.83
C SER A 292 -3.22 13.27 -29.66
N GLN A 293 -1.95 13.50 -29.98
CA GLN A 293 -0.87 12.51 -29.92
C GLN A 293 -0.62 11.91 -28.50
N ASN A 294 -1.38 12.32 -27.47
CA ASN A 294 -1.09 12.06 -26.06
C ASN A 294 -2.12 11.21 -25.28
N GLY A 295 -3.10 10.58 -25.95
CA GLY A 295 -3.97 9.57 -25.32
C GLY A 295 -5.10 10.10 -24.45
N MET A 296 -6.03 9.20 -24.08
CA MET A 296 -7.18 9.51 -23.21
C MET A 296 -6.79 9.50 -21.73
N VAL A 297 -7.37 10.41 -20.94
CA VAL A 297 -7.25 10.42 -19.47
C VAL A 297 -8.58 9.97 -18.87
N LEU A 298 -8.67 8.70 -18.49
CA LEU A 298 -9.73 8.21 -17.61
C LEU A 298 -9.21 8.38 -16.17
N SER A 299 -9.71 9.35 -15.43
CA SER A 299 -9.48 9.42 -13.98
C SER A 299 -10.73 10.01 -13.32
N GLY A 300 -10.88 9.81 -12.00
CA GLY A 300 -12.03 10.29 -11.20
C GLY A 300 -13.28 9.40 -11.16
N ILE A 301 -13.27 8.25 -11.84
CA ILE A 301 -14.26 7.18 -11.66
C ILE A 301 -13.59 6.00 -10.97
N THR A 302 -14.30 5.42 -10.01
CA THR A 302 -13.95 4.20 -9.30
C THR A 302 -15.01 3.13 -9.56
N MET A 303 -14.71 1.89 -9.20
CA MET A 303 -15.65 0.76 -9.20
C MET A 303 -16.90 1.06 -8.38
N ALA A 304 -16.79 1.86 -7.32
CA ALA A 304 -17.92 2.26 -6.50
C ALA A 304 -18.93 3.15 -7.25
N ASP A 305 -18.51 3.82 -8.32
CA ASP A 305 -19.39 4.66 -9.15
C ASP A 305 -20.15 3.86 -10.23
N LEU A 306 -19.78 2.59 -10.40
CA LEU A 306 -20.32 1.67 -11.41
C LEU A 306 -21.19 0.61 -10.72
N PRO A 307 -22.43 0.94 -10.31
CA PRO A 307 -23.34 -0.02 -9.66
C PRO A 307 -23.76 -1.16 -10.62
N LEU A 308 -23.55 -0.96 -11.91
CA LEU A 308 -23.89 -1.88 -12.97
C LEU A 308 -22.78 -1.90 -14.02
N ILE A 309 -22.40 -3.09 -14.45
CA ILE A 309 -21.42 -3.35 -15.51
C ILE A 309 -22.10 -4.20 -16.58
N LYS A 310 -22.22 -3.67 -17.79
CA LYS A 310 -22.73 -4.39 -18.95
C LYS A 310 -21.70 -5.41 -19.41
N THR A 311 -22.11 -6.66 -19.57
CA THR A 311 -21.19 -7.71 -20.03
C THR A 311 -20.73 -7.47 -21.47
N LEU A 312 -19.60 -8.05 -21.86
CA LEU A 312 -19.12 -7.99 -23.25
C LEU A 312 -20.05 -8.75 -24.21
N SER A 313 -20.82 -9.69 -23.68
CA SER A 313 -21.89 -10.33 -24.44
C SER A 313 -23.08 -9.42 -24.70
N GLY A 314 -23.25 -8.36 -23.91
CA GLY A 314 -24.38 -7.45 -23.95
C GLY A 314 -25.70 -8.07 -23.50
N LYS A 315 -25.66 -9.31 -22.99
CA LYS A 315 -26.85 -10.08 -22.65
C LYS A 315 -27.24 -9.95 -21.17
N TYR A 316 -26.25 -9.80 -20.30
CA TYR A 316 -26.46 -9.75 -18.86
C TYR A 316 -25.80 -8.51 -18.27
N ASP A 317 -26.28 -8.17 -17.09
CA ASP A 317 -25.78 -7.07 -16.29
C ASP A 317 -25.13 -7.66 -15.04
N ILE A 318 -23.93 -7.20 -14.74
CA ILE A 318 -23.25 -7.48 -13.47
C ILE A 318 -23.60 -6.33 -12.52
N HIS A 319 -24.24 -6.65 -11.41
CA HIS A 319 -24.67 -5.69 -10.40
C HIS A 319 -23.73 -5.72 -9.20
N ALA A 320 -23.27 -4.54 -8.76
CA ALA A 320 -22.58 -4.42 -7.49
C ALA A 320 -23.58 -4.63 -6.33
N ILE A 321 -23.22 -5.44 -5.35
CA ILE A 321 -24.09 -5.69 -4.19
C ILE A 321 -23.96 -4.50 -3.23
N THR A 322 -25.08 -3.81 -3.03
CA THR A 322 -25.13 -2.63 -2.14
C THR A 322 -24.69 -3.00 -0.73
N GLY A 323 -23.79 -2.19 -0.15
CA GLY A 323 -23.26 -2.39 1.20
C GLY A 323 -22.18 -3.47 1.32
N LYS A 324 -21.76 -4.12 0.21
CA LYS A 324 -20.69 -5.13 0.20
C LYS A 324 -19.63 -4.80 -0.87
N PRO A 325 -18.58 -4.03 -0.55
CA PRO A 325 -17.50 -3.71 -1.49
C PRO A 325 -16.89 -4.97 -2.11
N GLY A 326 -16.62 -4.94 -3.41
CA GLY A 326 -16.05 -6.07 -4.16
C GLY A 326 -16.97 -7.28 -4.33
N SER A 327 -18.25 -7.17 -3.97
CA SER A 327 -19.24 -8.23 -4.20
C SER A 327 -20.12 -7.88 -5.40
N PHE A 328 -20.25 -8.83 -6.31
CA PHE A 328 -21.00 -8.67 -7.56
C PHE A 328 -21.94 -9.84 -7.76
N SER A 329 -23.08 -9.60 -8.40
CA SER A 329 -24.03 -10.63 -8.83
C SER A 329 -24.33 -10.48 -10.31
N MET A 330 -24.58 -11.61 -10.98
CA MET A 330 -25.04 -11.64 -12.36
C MET A 330 -26.15 -12.68 -12.43
N ASP A 331 -27.37 -12.25 -12.76
CA ASP A 331 -28.47 -13.17 -12.97
C ASP A 331 -28.41 -13.68 -14.41
N MET A 332 -28.01 -14.94 -14.57
CA MET A 332 -27.96 -15.58 -15.88
C MET A 332 -29.29 -16.25 -16.27
N GLY A 333 -30.35 -16.04 -15.47
CA GLY A 333 -31.63 -16.72 -15.53
C GLY A 333 -31.58 -18.07 -14.84
N SER A 334 -32.53 -18.34 -13.95
CA SER A 334 -32.72 -19.68 -13.39
C SER A 334 -33.51 -20.54 -14.36
N GLU A 335 -33.06 -21.78 -14.53
CA GLU A 335 -33.72 -22.78 -15.37
C GLU A 335 -35.14 -23.17 -14.90
N GLN A 336 -35.58 -22.70 -13.72
CA GLN A 336 -36.95 -22.86 -13.25
C GLN A 336 -37.98 -22.14 -14.12
N THR A 337 -37.56 -21.11 -14.86
CA THR A 337 -38.22 -20.81 -16.14
C THR A 337 -37.67 -21.80 -17.16
N LEU A 338 -38.46 -22.84 -17.46
CA LEU A 338 -38.28 -23.90 -18.50
C LEU A 338 -37.90 -23.38 -19.92
N GLY A 339 -37.59 -22.10 -20.06
CA GLY A 339 -37.23 -21.42 -21.29
C GLY A 339 -35.78 -20.91 -21.38
N ALA A 340 -35.02 -20.69 -20.31
CA ALA A 340 -33.76 -19.92 -20.45
C ALA A 340 -32.68 -20.62 -21.30
N THR A 341 -32.53 -21.95 -21.18
CA THR A 341 -31.63 -22.78 -22.00
C THR A 341 -32.23 -23.12 -23.37
N LEU A 342 -33.57 -23.21 -23.48
CA LEU A 342 -34.28 -23.48 -24.74
C LEU A 342 -34.42 -22.23 -25.64
N PHE A 343 -34.48 -21.01 -25.07
CA PHE A 343 -34.69 -19.77 -25.82
C PHE A 343 -33.39 -19.05 -26.22
N ASN A 344 -32.20 -19.50 -25.77
CA ASN A 344 -30.95 -18.93 -26.28
C ASN A 344 -29.75 -19.90 -26.26
N PRO A 345 -29.82 -21.02 -27.00
CA PRO A 345 -28.66 -21.91 -27.20
C PRO A 345 -27.48 -21.16 -27.83
N ALA A 346 -27.73 -20.14 -28.64
CA ALA A 346 -26.71 -19.32 -29.28
C ALA A 346 -25.76 -18.65 -28.27
N TYR A 347 -26.20 -18.32 -27.06
CA TYR A 347 -25.34 -17.74 -26.03
C TYR A 347 -24.48 -18.79 -25.31
N TYR A 348 -25.09 -19.89 -24.88
CA TYR A 348 -24.41 -20.93 -24.08
C TYR A 348 -23.53 -21.86 -24.92
N GLN A 349 -23.81 -21.96 -26.22
CA GLN A 349 -23.03 -22.72 -27.19
C GLN A 349 -22.22 -21.79 -28.12
N ASP A 350 -22.11 -20.49 -27.80
CA ASP A 350 -21.36 -19.55 -28.63
C ASP A 350 -19.89 -19.99 -28.71
N PRO A 351 -19.34 -20.20 -29.92
CA PRO A 351 -17.93 -20.54 -30.09
C PRO A 351 -16.99 -19.47 -29.50
N ARG A 352 -17.46 -18.26 -29.24
CA ARG A 352 -16.71 -17.16 -28.60
C ARG A 352 -16.61 -17.25 -27.08
N GLN A 353 -17.16 -18.31 -26.46
CA GLN A 353 -17.07 -18.59 -25.02
C GLN A 353 -17.69 -17.51 -24.12
N ASN A 354 -18.89 -17.05 -24.46
CA ASN A 354 -19.55 -15.91 -23.80
C ASN A 354 -19.66 -16.03 -22.29
N VAL A 355 -20.06 -17.21 -21.79
CA VAL A 355 -20.21 -17.47 -20.36
C VAL A 355 -18.90 -17.24 -19.61
N LYS A 356 -17.80 -17.79 -20.12
CA LYS A 356 -16.47 -17.65 -19.49
C LYS A 356 -15.97 -16.21 -19.58
N ALA A 357 -16.22 -15.51 -20.69
CA ALA A 357 -15.86 -14.10 -20.83
C ALA A 357 -16.62 -13.23 -19.81
N ASP A 358 -17.91 -13.47 -19.61
CA ASP A 358 -18.73 -12.73 -18.65
C ASP A 358 -18.30 -13.04 -17.19
N PHE A 359 -17.97 -14.30 -16.87
CA PHE A 359 -17.34 -14.63 -15.59
C PHE A 359 -15.98 -13.97 -15.42
N MET A 360 -15.14 -13.94 -16.45
CA MET A 360 -13.83 -13.29 -16.39
C MET A 360 -13.99 -11.79 -16.15
N LEU A 361 -14.97 -11.14 -16.77
CA LEU A 361 -15.26 -9.73 -16.50
C LEU A 361 -15.67 -9.51 -15.04
N MET A 362 -16.51 -10.38 -14.48
CA MET A 362 -16.92 -10.30 -13.08
C MET A 362 -15.74 -10.53 -12.11
N VAL A 363 -14.89 -11.52 -12.39
CA VAL A 363 -13.70 -11.78 -11.57
C VAL A 363 -12.69 -10.63 -11.66
N GLN A 364 -12.54 -10.03 -12.83
CA GLN A 364 -11.73 -8.82 -12.98
C GLN A 364 -12.31 -7.63 -12.23
N ALA A 365 -13.63 -7.49 -12.15
CA ALA A 365 -14.27 -6.45 -11.33
C ALA A 365 -13.94 -6.61 -9.83
N VAL A 366 -13.93 -7.85 -9.32
CA VAL A 366 -13.50 -8.18 -7.94
C VAL A 366 -12.04 -7.79 -7.72
N ARG A 367 -11.15 -8.19 -8.65
CA ARG A 367 -9.72 -7.87 -8.56
C ARG A 367 -9.44 -6.36 -8.68
N ALA A 368 -10.16 -5.69 -9.58
CA ALA A 368 -10.13 -4.24 -9.75
C ALA A 368 -10.59 -3.49 -8.50
N SER A 369 -11.49 -4.11 -7.71
CA SER A 369 -11.91 -3.59 -6.40
C SER A 369 -10.86 -3.81 -5.29
N GLY A 370 -9.68 -4.35 -5.60
CA GLY A 370 -8.55 -4.52 -4.68
C GLY A 370 -8.50 -5.85 -3.94
N PHE A 371 -9.36 -6.81 -4.27
CA PHE A 371 -9.42 -8.11 -3.59
C PHE A 371 -8.48 -9.12 -4.24
N ASP A 372 -7.71 -9.83 -3.40
CA ASP A 372 -6.81 -10.92 -3.82
C ASP A 372 -7.37 -12.32 -3.55
N LYS A 373 -8.60 -12.39 -3.02
CA LYS A 373 -9.39 -13.60 -2.80
C LYS A 373 -10.77 -13.43 -3.39
N ILE A 374 -11.35 -14.54 -3.84
CA ILE A 374 -12.70 -14.57 -4.41
C ILE A 374 -13.46 -15.81 -3.96
N LYS A 375 -14.73 -15.59 -3.58
CA LYS A 375 -15.72 -16.64 -3.37
C LYS A 375 -16.76 -16.52 -4.49
N MET A 376 -16.97 -17.58 -5.26
CA MET A 376 -17.93 -17.62 -6.36
C MET A 376 -19.03 -18.62 -6.03
N GLU A 377 -20.28 -18.16 -6.07
CA GLU A 377 -21.46 -18.98 -5.78
C GLU A 377 -22.25 -19.24 -7.06
N MET A 378 -22.26 -20.51 -7.49
CA MET A 378 -22.95 -20.95 -8.70
C MET A 378 -24.23 -21.69 -8.29
N ASP A 379 -25.36 -21.01 -8.44
CA ASP A 379 -26.69 -21.57 -8.18
C ASP A 379 -27.40 -21.83 -9.51
N PHE A 380 -27.23 -23.04 -10.04
CA PHE A 380 -27.80 -23.45 -11.32
C PHE A 380 -28.48 -24.82 -11.17
N GLN A 381 -29.56 -24.99 -11.93
CA GLN A 381 -30.16 -26.31 -12.18
C GLN A 381 -29.96 -26.66 -13.67
N PRO A 382 -29.84 -27.96 -14.00
CA PRO A 382 -29.54 -29.07 -13.08
C PRO A 382 -28.09 -29.01 -12.55
N GLN A 383 -27.76 -29.89 -11.59
CA GLN A 383 -26.44 -29.97 -10.96
C GLN A 383 -25.27 -30.06 -11.96
N GLU A 384 -25.43 -30.75 -13.08
CA GLU A 384 -24.40 -30.89 -14.12
C GLU A 384 -24.03 -29.55 -14.77
N VAL A 385 -25.03 -28.69 -15.01
CA VAL A 385 -24.81 -27.34 -15.51
C VAL A 385 -24.10 -26.50 -14.46
N ALA A 386 -24.52 -26.61 -13.19
CA ALA A 386 -23.86 -25.90 -12.08
C ALA A 386 -22.38 -26.26 -11.95
N LEU A 387 -22.04 -27.55 -12.09
CA LEU A 387 -20.65 -28.01 -12.10
C LEU A 387 -19.86 -27.45 -13.29
N GLU A 388 -20.42 -27.43 -14.50
CA GLU A 388 -19.72 -26.85 -15.65
C GLU A 388 -19.52 -25.34 -15.52
N ARG A 389 -20.52 -24.61 -15.03
CA ARG A 389 -20.39 -23.16 -14.75
C ARG A 389 -19.35 -22.90 -13.67
N ALA A 390 -19.31 -23.73 -12.63
CA ALA A 390 -18.29 -23.69 -11.60
C ALA A 390 -16.87 -23.92 -12.15
N ARG A 391 -16.68 -24.88 -13.08
CA ARG A 391 -15.38 -25.06 -13.78
C ARG A 391 -15.00 -23.82 -14.59
N GLN A 392 -15.94 -23.26 -15.35
CA GLN A 392 -15.70 -22.04 -16.15
C GLN A 392 -15.40 -20.82 -15.28
N ALA A 393 -16.06 -20.68 -14.13
CA ALA A 393 -15.79 -19.61 -13.17
C ALA A 393 -14.39 -19.78 -12.53
N TYR A 394 -14.01 -21.02 -12.18
CA TYR A 394 -12.65 -21.32 -11.72
C TYR A 394 -11.60 -20.96 -12.77
N GLU A 395 -11.79 -21.38 -14.02
CA GLU A 395 -10.92 -21.01 -15.15
C GLU A 395 -10.79 -19.50 -15.33
N ALA A 396 -11.92 -18.79 -15.31
CA ALA A 396 -11.95 -17.35 -15.43
C ALA A 396 -11.15 -16.67 -14.31
N ALA A 397 -11.18 -17.22 -13.09
CA ALA A 397 -10.39 -16.70 -11.97
C ALA A 397 -8.88 -16.93 -12.15
N ILE A 398 -8.48 -18.11 -12.59
CA ILE A 398 -7.08 -18.41 -12.92
C ILE A 398 -6.58 -17.49 -14.04
N GLU A 399 -7.35 -17.36 -15.13
CA GLU A 399 -6.99 -16.52 -16.26
C GLU A 399 -6.98 -15.02 -15.91
N SER A 400 -7.75 -14.62 -14.89
CA SER A 400 -7.72 -13.27 -14.32
C SER A 400 -6.57 -13.04 -13.35
N GLY A 401 -5.72 -14.03 -13.09
CA GLY A 401 -4.51 -13.93 -12.26
C GLY A 401 -4.71 -14.28 -10.78
N PHE A 402 -5.82 -14.91 -10.39
CA PHE A 402 -5.92 -15.51 -9.05
C PHE A 402 -5.05 -16.76 -8.97
N SER A 403 -4.41 -16.97 -7.82
CA SER A 403 -3.54 -18.14 -7.62
C SER A 403 -4.38 -19.42 -7.56
N PRO A 404 -3.92 -20.53 -8.17
CA PRO A 404 -4.61 -21.81 -8.09
C PRO A 404 -4.69 -22.32 -6.66
N GLN A 405 -5.75 -23.08 -6.37
CA GLN A 405 -5.89 -23.82 -5.11
C GLN A 405 -4.76 -24.85 -4.97
N ALA A 406 -4.28 -25.05 -3.74
CA ALA A 406 -3.26 -26.06 -3.48
C ALA A 406 -3.86 -27.48 -3.55
N VAL A 407 -3.18 -28.37 -4.27
CA VAL A 407 -3.55 -29.79 -4.39
C VAL A 407 -2.34 -30.65 -3.99
N PRO A 408 -2.42 -31.50 -2.94
CA PRO A 408 -3.50 -31.67 -1.96
C PRO A 408 -3.50 -30.62 -0.81
N LYS A 409 -4.52 -30.63 0.05
CA LYS A 409 -4.85 -29.64 1.12
C LYS A 409 -3.81 -29.51 2.26
N ASP A 410 -2.64 -30.11 2.16
CA ASP A 410 -1.73 -30.26 3.29
C ASP A 410 -0.89 -29.00 3.59
N ASP A 411 -0.92 -27.99 2.72
CA ASP A 411 -0.30 -26.69 3.01
C ASP A 411 -1.23 -25.85 3.91
N LYS A 412 -1.37 -26.26 5.18
CA LYS A 412 -2.13 -25.53 6.23
C LYS A 412 -1.71 -24.07 6.40
N ASN A 413 -0.59 -23.67 5.80
CA ASN A 413 -0.04 -22.33 5.87
C ASN A 413 -0.47 -21.41 4.71
N LYS A 414 -1.26 -21.88 3.74
CA LYS A 414 -1.77 -21.04 2.64
C LYS A 414 -3.29 -21.17 2.48
N PRO A 415 -4.07 -20.15 2.87
CA PRO A 415 -5.50 -20.16 2.59
C PRO A 415 -5.74 -20.10 1.09
N ASP A 416 -6.71 -20.89 0.61
CA ASP A 416 -7.13 -20.88 -0.79
C ASP A 416 -7.64 -19.48 -1.18
N LYS A 417 -7.16 -18.97 -2.32
CA LYS A 417 -7.57 -17.65 -2.84
C LYS A 417 -8.84 -17.70 -3.67
N ILE A 418 -9.23 -18.88 -4.13
CA ILE A 418 -10.45 -19.11 -4.92
C ILE A 418 -11.30 -20.10 -4.13
N VAL A 419 -12.54 -19.75 -3.83
CA VAL A 419 -13.54 -20.64 -3.21
C VAL A 419 -14.72 -20.76 -4.15
N ILE A 420 -15.13 -21.99 -4.48
CA ILE A 420 -16.25 -22.28 -5.38
C ILE A 420 -17.37 -22.93 -4.56
N MET A 421 -18.55 -22.32 -4.58
CA MET A 421 -19.78 -22.93 -4.06
C MET A 421 -20.65 -23.36 -5.23
N VAL A 422 -21.15 -24.58 -5.22
CA VAL A 422 -22.11 -25.12 -6.19
C VAL A 422 -23.38 -25.49 -5.44
N ASN A 423 -24.48 -24.80 -5.71
CA ASN A 423 -25.79 -25.01 -5.07
C ASN A 423 -25.69 -25.07 -3.53
N GLY A 424 -24.96 -24.11 -2.95
CA GLY A 424 -24.75 -23.99 -1.50
C GLY A 424 -23.65 -24.89 -0.90
N LYS A 425 -23.05 -25.80 -1.68
CA LYS A 425 -21.96 -26.68 -1.23
C LYS A 425 -20.60 -26.19 -1.71
N GLU A 426 -19.63 -26.05 -0.81
CA GLU A 426 -18.24 -25.79 -1.18
C GLU A 426 -17.65 -27.00 -1.94
N MET A 427 -17.09 -26.74 -3.12
CA MET A 427 -16.48 -27.75 -3.97
C MET A 427 -15.00 -27.45 -4.12
N ARG A 428 -14.15 -28.45 -3.83
CA ARG A 428 -12.71 -28.33 -4.06
C ARG A 428 -12.36 -28.51 -5.53
N VAL A 429 -11.21 -27.99 -5.96
CA VAL A 429 -10.80 -28.10 -7.37
C VAL A 429 -10.60 -29.55 -7.83
N ASP A 430 -10.08 -30.42 -6.98
CA ASP A 430 -9.89 -31.85 -7.26
C ASP A 430 -11.22 -32.60 -7.39
N GLU A 431 -12.23 -32.19 -6.61
CA GLU A 431 -13.61 -32.69 -6.72
C GLU A 431 -14.32 -32.13 -7.97
N LEU A 432 -14.15 -30.83 -8.24
CA LEU A 432 -14.77 -30.11 -9.36
C LEU A 432 -14.28 -30.62 -10.72
N PHE A 433 -13.02 -31.07 -10.80
CA PHE A 433 -12.39 -31.58 -12.02
C PHE A 433 -12.05 -33.08 -11.94
N ALA A 434 -12.71 -33.85 -11.07
CA ALA A 434 -12.42 -35.27 -10.85
C ALA A 434 -12.44 -36.10 -12.16
N ASP A 435 -13.38 -35.77 -13.05
CA ASP A 435 -13.58 -36.36 -14.39
C ASP A 435 -12.77 -35.65 -15.50
N GLN A 436 -12.11 -34.53 -15.20
CA GLN A 436 -11.47 -33.65 -16.18
C GLN A 436 -10.05 -33.22 -15.74
N LYS A 437 -9.26 -34.16 -15.22
CA LYS A 437 -7.89 -33.89 -14.74
C LYS A 437 -7.00 -33.20 -15.77
N VAL A 438 -7.06 -33.63 -17.04
CA VAL A 438 -6.29 -33.01 -18.15
C VAL A 438 -6.64 -31.53 -18.33
N ARG A 439 -7.91 -31.17 -18.14
CA ARG A 439 -8.38 -29.77 -18.21
C ARG A 439 -7.78 -28.97 -17.05
N LEU A 440 -7.83 -29.52 -15.84
CA LEU A 440 -7.22 -28.89 -14.66
C LEU A 440 -5.70 -28.69 -14.83
N ASP A 441 -4.98 -29.69 -15.31
CA ASP A 441 -3.53 -29.58 -15.57
C ASP A 441 -3.23 -28.51 -16.62
N THR A 442 -4.05 -28.42 -17.66
CA THR A 442 -3.93 -27.38 -18.69
C THR A 442 -4.13 -25.98 -18.11
N ILE A 443 -5.14 -25.81 -17.24
CA ILE A 443 -5.44 -24.53 -16.58
C ILE A 443 -4.30 -24.13 -15.65
N ASN A 444 -3.80 -25.07 -14.84
CA ASN A 444 -2.68 -24.84 -13.93
C ASN A 444 -1.38 -24.52 -14.68
N GLY A 445 -1.14 -25.18 -15.81
CA GLY A 445 -0.01 -24.85 -16.69
C GLY A 445 -0.10 -23.42 -17.24
N LYS A 446 -1.29 -22.99 -17.66
CA LYS A 446 -1.53 -21.60 -18.10
C LYS A 446 -1.35 -20.60 -16.96
N ALA A 447 -1.75 -20.94 -15.73
CA ALA A 447 -1.64 -20.07 -14.57
C ALA A 447 -0.19 -19.59 -14.34
N ALA A 448 0.78 -20.49 -14.51
CA ALA A 448 2.20 -20.16 -14.37
C ALA A 448 2.67 -19.15 -15.45
N SER A 449 2.28 -19.38 -16.72
CA SER A 449 2.57 -18.45 -17.82
C SER A 449 1.96 -17.08 -17.57
N ILE A 450 0.68 -17.04 -17.16
CA ILE A 450 -0.03 -15.78 -16.87
C ILE A 450 0.63 -15.06 -15.69
N ALA A 451 1.01 -15.76 -14.63
CA ALA A 451 1.71 -15.17 -13.49
C ALA A 451 3.08 -14.58 -13.91
N GLU A 452 3.82 -15.28 -14.77
CA GLU A 452 5.10 -14.79 -15.29
C GLU A 452 4.91 -13.59 -16.21
N GLU A 453 3.92 -13.61 -17.10
CA GLU A 453 3.57 -12.49 -17.97
C GLU A 453 3.15 -11.26 -17.17
N LEU A 454 2.26 -11.43 -16.18
CA LEU A 454 1.85 -10.35 -15.28
C LEU A 454 3.04 -9.78 -14.50
N LYS A 455 4.01 -10.61 -14.07
CA LYS A 455 5.25 -10.15 -13.44
C LYS A 455 6.14 -9.37 -14.41
N LYS A 456 6.26 -9.82 -15.67
CA LYS A 456 6.97 -9.05 -16.71
C LYS A 456 6.30 -7.71 -17.03
N LEU A 457 4.99 -7.57 -16.78
CA LEU A 457 4.30 -6.29 -16.87
C LEU A 457 4.61 -5.34 -15.71
N SER A 458 4.88 -5.87 -14.50
CA SER A 458 5.33 -5.06 -13.37
C SER A 458 6.78 -4.58 -13.49
N ASP A 459 7.66 -5.38 -14.12
CA ASP A 459 9.12 -5.17 -14.12
C ASP A 459 9.65 -4.16 -15.17
N ARG A 460 8.83 -3.18 -15.59
CA ARG A 460 9.18 -2.28 -16.71
C ARG A 460 10.18 -1.17 -16.40
N PRO A 461 10.93 -0.69 -17.41
CA PRO A 461 11.97 0.32 -17.23
C PRO A 461 11.39 1.56 -16.56
N LYS A 462 12.06 1.99 -15.49
CA LYS A 462 11.78 3.20 -14.73
C LYS A 462 11.59 4.35 -15.72
N SER A 463 10.35 4.81 -15.92
CA SER A 463 10.11 6.04 -16.68
C SER A 463 10.97 7.14 -16.06
N HIS A 464 11.54 8.04 -16.86
CA HIS A 464 12.25 9.21 -16.32
C HIS A 464 11.36 9.86 -15.26
N VAL A 465 11.81 9.77 -14.01
CA VAL A 465 11.08 10.24 -12.85
C VAL A 465 11.54 11.67 -12.66
N ASP A 466 10.66 12.63 -12.89
CA ASP A 466 10.96 14.02 -12.60
C ASP A 466 10.91 14.24 -11.08
N LEU A 467 11.98 13.82 -10.42
CA LEU A 467 12.18 14.05 -8.99
C LEU A 467 12.51 15.53 -8.71
N VAL A 468 12.95 16.28 -9.72
CA VAL A 468 13.35 17.68 -9.54
C VAL A 468 12.11 18.54 -9.28
N SER A 469 11.09 18.43 -10.13
CA SER A 469 9.87 19.24 -9.96
C SER A 469 9.08 18.89 -8.70
N ILE A 470 8.97 17.60 -8.35
CA ILE A 470 8.26 17.19 -7.13
C ILE A 470 9.00 17.61 -5.85
N ARG A 471 10.35 17.61 -5.87
CA ARG A 471 11.14 18.17 -4.76
C ARG A 471 10.94 19.67 -4.63
N GLN A 472 10.91 20.39 -5.76
CA GLN A 472 10.68 21.83 -5.75
C GLN A 472 9.30 22.15 -5.15
N GLU A 473 8.26 21.45 -5.59
CA GLU A 473 6.92 21.63 -5.01
C GLU A 473 6.87 21.28 -3.51
N MET A 474 7.52 20.18 -3.11
CA MET A 474 7.61 19.81 -1.70
C MET A 474 8.26 20.94 -0.88
N ASN A 475 9.32 21.55 -1.39
CA ASN A 475 10.00 22.66 -0.73
C ASN A 475 9.10 23.92 -0.66
N ASP A 476 8.37 24.22 -1.73
CA ASP A 476 7.43 25.34 -1.75
C ASP A 476 6.28 25.14 -0.74
N LEU A 477 5.75 23.92 -0.64
CA LEU A 477 4.72 23.56 0.34
C LEU A 477 5.25 23.64 1.78
N ARG A 478 6.48 23.19 2.02
CA ARG A 478 7.14 23.34 3.31
C ARG A 478 7.29 24.80 3.69
N ALA A 479 7.76 25.65 2.76
CA ALA A 479 7.91 27.08 2.99
C ALA A 479 6.56 27.73 3.36
N LYS A 480 5.49 27.41 2.62
CA LYS A 480 4.12 27.88 2.91
C LYS A 480 3.61 27.42 4.28
N ASN A 481 3.83 26.16 4.63
CA ASN A 481 3.39 25.61 5.92
C ASN A 481 4.16 26.23 7.10
N ARG A 482 5.44 26.60 6.91
CA ARG A 482 6.22 27.33 7.93
C ARG A 482 5.67 28.74 8.14
N THR A 483 5.43 29.50 7.06
CA THR A 483 4.88 30.86 7.16
C THR A 483 3.49 30.89 7.79
N ALA A 484 2.64 29.91 7.51
CA ALA A 484 1.30 29.84 8.10
C ALA A 484 1.34 29.60 9.62
N LYS A 485 2.25 28.73 10.10
CA LYS A 485 2.43 28.48 11.54
C LYS A 485 2.98 29.70 12.27
N GLU A 486 3.88 30.46 11.65
CA GLU A 486 4.41 31.69 12.23
C GLU A 486 3.30 32.74 12.40
N GLN A 487 2.40 32.89 11.42
CA GLN A 487 1.25 33.79 11.52
C GLN A 487 0.27 33.37 12.61
N GLU A 488 -0.06 32.08 12.72
CA GLU A 488 -0.98 31.55 13.73
C GLU A 488 -0.47 31.77 15.17
N VAL A 489 0.84 31.63 15.39
CA VAL A 489 1.48 31.94 16.69
C VAL A 489 1.44 33.44 17.00
N THR A 490 1.60 34.29 15.98
CA THR A 490 1.58 35.74 16.15
C THR A 490 0.16 36.23 16.49
N ASP A 491 -0.86 35.70 15.81
CA ASP A 491 -2.26 36.05 16.03
C ASP A 491 -2.75 35.62 17.43
N THR A 492 -2.31 34.45 17.90
CA THR A 492 -2.64 33.94 19.24
C THR A 492 -2.02 34.82 20.34
N GLN A 493 -0.80 35.33 20.15
CA GLN A 493 -0.14 36.24 21.10
C GLN A 493 -0.76 37.64 21.13
N THR A 494 -1.31 38.14 20.03
CA THR A 494 -2.04 39.42 20.00
C THR A 494 -3.44 39.34 20.62
N SER A 495 -4.12 38.20 20.53
CA SER A 495 -5.45 38.00 21.14
C SER A 495 -5.39 38.00 22.67
N ASP A 496 -4.31 37.48 23.26
CA ASP A 496 -4.11 37.46 24.72
C ASP A 496 -3.71 38.83 25.30
N LEU A 497 -3.23 39.76 24.47
CA LEU A 497 -2.87 41.13 24.89
C LEU A 497 -4.09 42.08 24.88
N ASP A 498 -5.05 41.89 23.97
CA ASP A 498 -6.26 42.72 23.89
C ASP A 498 -7.35 42.32 24.91
N GLY A 499 -7.25 41.14 25.53
CA GLY A 499 -8.18 40.69 26.58
C GLY A 499 -7.94 41.27 27.99
N SER A 500 -6.86 42.03 28.20
CA SER A 500 -6.43 42.51 29.54
C SER A 500 -6.88 43.96 29.86
N THR A 501 -7.56 44.65 28.94
CA THR A 501 -7.79 46.11 29.06
C THR A 501 -9.24 46.54 29.30
N THR A 502 -10.05 45.75 30.02
CA THR A 502 -11.34 46.23 30.54
C THR A 502 -11.69 45.59 31.89
N LEU A 503 -11.21 46.15 33.00
CA LEU A 503 -11.86 46.16 34.32
C LEU A 503 -11.07 47.05 35.30
N SER A 504 -11.15 48.35 35.10
CA SER A 504 -10.94 49.35 36.17
C SER A 504 -11.53 50.69 35.73
N ALA A 505 -12.84 50.85 35.96
CA ALA A 505 -13.50 52.12 36.25
C ALA A 505 -14.83 51.82 36.94
#